data_AF-A0A668U0D5-F1
#
_entry.id   AF-A0A668U0D5-F1
#
_cell.length_a   1.000
_cell.length_b   1.000
_cell.length_c   1.000
_cell.angle_alpha   90.00
_cell.angle_beta   90.00
_cell.angle_gamma   90.00
#
_symmetry.space_group_name_H-M   'P 1'
#
loop_
_entity.id
_entity.type
_entity.pdbx_description
1 polymer ?
#
loop_
_entity_poly.entity_id
_entity_poly.type
_entity_poly.pdbx_seq_one_letter_code
_entity_poly.pdbx_strand_id
1 'polypeptide(L)'
;MIHNEEGVCVLQTEWPCVCVCVDAGRRMFIGVEGLGETDTHTDDPCDLKAESSPTMDNEITAKERGVLEENNEKEEMDQERSQEEEGEEKKMKEEEGEGEEKRKKEQEPLTEEQELEELRAQVLQLLLELEEARETSNKHQESFHELQGLLEDERLASAHQAEAFTRQIQNLQAQLRSVQEEMYSLEEEKESELAEAQEELRTAQEEVLLLQQAAEEAAAERENDIASLQEELCRRRAELQRLSEETQEYELEITTLRAEISMKSQRREAERREGDVDLLKEECRMLREECQTLKEDNRRLSERLQLLQRQRTCSSVYLSLKEEDAGEGTEGKEMETGSDEVMTESYMTMAQSENCRLVDASIQKNISFDGKPMTPTSWTGGIGEIFSLRDQLKQAEEKASQVQRECEGLKMELQELQVLYDSSQRERAELEEELQRCKAELEKLSGGTQRFIHPSEHAVLSIPFIGMIVIVAVVWCWLSELASQRARGVR
;
A
#
# COMPACT_ATOMS: atom_id res chain seq x y z
N MET A 1 -19.05 -60.63 2.92
CA MET A 1 -18.78 -59.65 1.84
C MET A 1 -17.97 -58.53 2.47
N ILE A 2 -16.67 -58.50 2.11
CA ILE A 2 -15.77 -57.32 2.00
C ILE A 2 -15.56 -56.56 3.33
N HIS A 3 -14.58 -56.89 4.19
CA HIS A 3 -13.11 -56.65 4.11
C HIS A 3 -12.72 -55.21 3.73
N ASN A 4 -12.26 -54.41 4.71
CA ASN A 4 -10.85 -54.10 5.03
C ASN A 4 -10.25 -53.09 4.03
N GLU A 5 -10.01 -51.86 4.50
CA GLU A 5 -8.68 -51.35 4.87
C GLU A 5 -7.96 -50.74 3.67
N GLU A 6 -7.74 -49.43 3.74
CA GLU A 6 -6.64 -48.66 3.16
C GLU A 6 -6.93 -47.22 3.56
N GLY A 7 -6.08 -46.45 4.21
CA GLY A 7 -4.63 -46.51 4.27
C GLY A 7 -4.21 -45.04 4.29
N VAL A 8 -3.90 -44.55 5.49
CA VAL A 8 -3.37 -43.21 5.72
C VAL A 8 -2.06 -43.08 4.93
N CYS A 9 -2.02 -42.14 3.98
CA CYS A 9 -0.77 -41.60 3.45
C CYS A 9 -0.81 -40.07 3.66
N VAL A 10 -0.28 -39.67 4.81
CA VAL A 10 0.19 -38.31 5.06
C VAL A 10 1.43 -38.12 4.22
N LEU A 11 1.33 -37.35 3.14
CA LEU A 11 2.49 -36.72 2.52
C LEU A 11 2.28 -35.21 2.56
N GLN A 12 2.98 -34.66 3.54
CA GLN A 12 3.19 -33.27 3.85
C GLN A 12 3.91 -32.60 2.67
N THR A 13 3.24 -31.63 2.05
CA THR A 13 3.90 -30.54 1.33
C THR A 13 3.20 -29.24 1.71
N GLU A 14 3.92 -28.42 2.47
CA GLU A 14 3.51 -27.11 2.94
C GLU A 14 3.63 -26.10 1.80
N TRP A 15 2.52 -25.72 1.18
CA TRP A 15 2.30 -24.40 0.56
C TRP A 15 0.79 -24.10 0.65
N PRO A 16 0.37 -22.95 1.17
CA PRO A 16 -1.05 -22.63 1.25
C PRO A 16 -1.58 -22.30 -0.16
N CYS A 17 -2.30 -23.25 -0.76
CA CYS A 17 -3.25 -22.93 -1.82
C CYS A 17 -4.34 -22.03 -1.21
N VAL A 18 -4.29 -20.73 -1.53
CA VAL A 18 -5.45 -19.86 -1.37
C VAL A 18 -6.45 -20.28 -2.44
N CYS A 19 -7.34 -21.22 -2.11
CA CYS A 19 -8.58 -21.43 -2.84
C CYS A 19 -9.41 -20.15 -2.70
N VAL A 20 -9.41 -19.31 -3.72
CA VAL A 20 -10.47 -18.32 -3.91
C VAL A 20 -11.69 -19.11 -4.40
N CYS A 21 -12.50 -19.60 -3.46
CA CYS A 21 -13.85 -20.02 -3.76
C CYS A 21 -14.62 -18.78 -4.21
N VAL A 22 -14.91 -18.68 -5.50
CA VAL A 22 -15.95 -17.82 -6.04
C VAL A 22 -17.28 -18.37 -5.53
N ASP A 23 -17.72 -17.89 -4.37
CA ASP A 23 -19.05 -18.16 -3.85
C ASP A 23 -19.98 -17.04 -4.30
N ALA A 24 -20.74 -17.34 -5.34
CA ALA A 24 -21.83 -16.53 -5.82
C ALA A 24 -22.95 -16.48 -4.77
N GLY A 25 -23.31 -15.27 -4.35
CA GLY A 25 -24.67 -14.92 -3.96
C GLY A 25 -25.19 -15.51 -2.64
N ARG A 26 -24.93 -14.81 -1.53
CA ARG A 26 -25.93 -14.63 -0.46
C ARG A 26 -25.77 -13.26 0.20
N ARG A 27 -26.56 -12.34 -0.32
CA ARG A 27 -26.89 -11.03 0.25
C ARG A 27 -27.50 -11.25 1.64
N MET A 28 -26.80 -10.88 2.71
CA MET A 28 -27.42 -10.66 4.03
C MET A 28 -27.61 -9.16 4.22
N PHE A 29 -28.86 -8.74 4.08
CA PHE A 29 -29.39 -7.45 4.47
C PHE A 29 -29.13 -7.22 5.97
N ILE A 30 -28.45 -6.13 6.32
CA ILE A 30 -28.74 -5.41 7.57
C ILE A 30 -29.44 -4.13 7.14
N GLY A 31 -30.72 -4.02 7.55
CA GLY A 31 -31.58 -2.92 7.19
C GLY A 31 -31.09 -1.60 7.78
N VAL A 32 -30.88 -0.63 6.91
CA VAL A 32 -30.99 0.79 7.26
C VAL A 32 -32.20 1.29 6.47
N GLU A 33 -33.27 1.57 7.19
CA GLU A 33 -34.44 2.26 6.64
C GLU A 33 -34.02 3.67 6.25
N GLY A 34 -33.94 3.91 4.93
CA GLY A 34 -33.90 5.23 4.32
C GLY A 34 -35.14 5.41 3.47
N LEU A 35 -36.00 6.36 3.86
CA LEU A 35 -37.10 6.85 3.04
C LEU A 35 -36.54 7.73 1.91
N GLY A 36 -36.74 7.27 0.67
CA GLY A 36 -37.39 8.04 -0.41
C GLY A 36 -36.72 9.32 -0.92
N GLU A 37 -36.00 9.15 -2.04
CA GLU A 37 -36.14 9.86 -3.33
C GLU A 37 -36.75 11.28 -3.35
N THR A 38 -36.07 12.24 -3.98
CA THR A 38 -36.44 12.73 -5.33
C THR A 38 -35.47 13.79 -5.87
N ASP A 39 -35.05 13.53 -7.10
CA ASP A 39 -34.87 14.42 -8.26
C ASP A 39 -33.89 15.60 -8.28
N THR A 40 -32.99 15.44 -9.24
CA THR A 40 -32.16 16.43 -9.93
C THR A 40 -32.97 17.55 -10.58
N HIS A 41 -32.53 18.79 -10.40
CA HIS A 41 -32.74 19.85 -11.40
C HIS A 41 -31.52 20.77 -11.42
N THR A 42 -30.85 20.78 -12.57
CA THR A 42 -29.94 21.83 -13.05
C THR A 42 -30.67 23.16 -13.13
N ASP A 43 -30.07 24.24 -12.63
CA ASP A 43 -30.21 25.59 -13.16
C ASP A 43 -29.02 26.46 -12.74
N ASP A 44 -28.36 27.03 -13.75
CA ASP A 44 -27.42 28.16 -13.73
C ASP A 44 -28.09 29.42 -13.12
N PRO A 45 -27.36 30.39 -12.54
CA PRO A 45 -26.88 31.48 -13.41
C PRO A 45 -25.59 32.22 -12.98
N CYS A 46 -24.85 32.67 -14.00
CA CYS A 46 -23.88 33.79 -13.90
C CYS A 46 -24.56 35.18 -13.82
N ASP A 47 -23.75 36.11 -13.31
CA ASP A 47 -23.79 37.58 -13.39
C ASP A 47 -24.69 38.37 -12.43
N LEU A 48 -24.07 39.06 -11.46
CA LEU A 48 -23.77 40.49 -11.58
C LEU A 48 -22.97 41.03 -10.35
N LYS A 49 -21.70 41.36 -10.62
CA LYS A 49 -21.09 42.69 -10.43
C LYS A 49 -20.69 43.21 -9.03
N ALA A 50 -19.36 43.25 -8.85
CA ALA A 50 -18.50 44.30 -8.27
C ALA A 50 -18.71 44.69 -6.79
N GLU A 51 -17.86 44.21 -5.88
CA GLU A 51 -16.59 44.85 -5.45
C GLU A 51 -16.79 46.13 -4.62
N SER A 52 -16.54 46.01 -3.31
CA SER A 52 -16.20 47.11 -2.43
C SER A 52 -14.71 47.06 -2.10
N SER A 53 -13.97 48.05 -2.59
CA SER A 53 -12.60 48.39 -2.21
C SER A 53 -12.48 48.81 -0.74
N PRO A 54 -11.29 48.66 -0.13
CA PRO A 54 -10.86 49.52 0.97
C PRO A 54 -9.71 50.43 0.50
N THR A 55 -9.73 51.70 0.92
CA THR A 55 -8.59 52.40 1.56
C THR A 55 -8.89 53.89 1.73
N MET A 56 -8.89 54.31 3.00
CA MET A 56 -8.26 55.51 3.58
C MET A 56 -8.34 56.83 2.81
N ASP A 57 -8.94 57.85 3.43
CA ASP A 57 -8.26 59.13 3.63
C ASP A 57 -8.88 59.94 4.79
N ASN A 58 -7.97 60.50 5.61
CA ASN A 58 -8.21 61.54 6.60
C ASN A 58 -8.77 62.79 5.91
N GLU A 59 -9.65 63.56 6.57
CA GLU A 59 -9.47 65.00 6.81
C GLU A 59 -10.68 65.56 7.58
N ILE A 60 -10.36 66.51 8.45
CA ILE A 60 -11.20 67.11 9.48
C ILE A 60 -11.82 68.37 8.87
N THR A 61 -13.14 68.58 8.93
CA THR A 61 -13.69 69.94 8.93
C THR A 61 -14.95 70.06 9.79
N ALA A 62 -14.95 71.12 10.58
CA ALA A 62 -15.88 71.49 11.63
C ALA A 62 -17.26 71.95 11.16
N LYS A 63 -18.15 72.12 12.16
CA LYS A 63 -19.48 72.77 12.17
C LYS A 63 -20.62 71.80 11.82
N GLU A 64 -21.71 71.68 12.57
CA GLU A 64 -22.39 72.65 13.41
C GLU A 64 -23.42 71.92 14.34
N ARG A 65 -23.46 72.35 15.61
CA ARG A 65 -24.66 72.70 16.40
C ARG A 65 -25.84 71.70 16.56
N GLY A 66 -26.12 71.30 17.80
CA GLY A 66 -27.48 70.90 18.21
C GLY A 66 -27.65 70.19 19.56
N VAL A 67 -27.72 70.96 20.65
CA VAL A 67 -28.54 70.77 21.87
C VAL A 67 -28.52 69.40 22.56
N LEU A 68 -27.82 69.33 23.70
CA LEU A 68 -27.88 68.26 24.70
C LEU A 68 -28.91 68.68 25.77
N GLU A 69 -29.99 67.90 25.87
CA GLU A 69 -31.01 68.01 26.92
C GLU A 69 -30.81 66.83 27.89
N GLU A 70 -30.65 67.19 29.16
CA GLU A 70 -30.80 66.46 30.43
C GLU A 70 -30.88 64.92 30.42
N ASN A 71 -29.94 64.28 31.14
CA ASN A 71 -30.19 63.69 32.47
C ASN A 71 -29.02 62.78 32.87
N ASN A 72 -28.30 63.18 33.93
CA ASN A 72 -27.25 62.39 34.56
C ASN A 72 -27.71 62.01 35.97
N GLU A 73 -28.11 60.76 36.18
CA GLU A 73 -28.26 60.15 37.51
C GLU A 73 -27.08 59.21 37.74
N LYS A 74 -26.17 59.57 38.66
CA LYS A 74 -25.60 58.71 39.72
C LYS A 74 -24.38 59.37 40.34
N GLU A 75 -24.57 59.89 41.55
CA GLU A 75 -23.53 60.00 42.57
C GLU A 75 -23.91 59.04 43.70
N GLU A 76 -23.03 58.09 44.04
CA GLU A 76 -22.93 57.57 45.40
C GLU A 76 -21.47 57.19 45.70
N MET A 77 -21.07 57.56 46.92
CA MET A 77 -19.89 57.21 47.71
C MET A 77 -18.51 57.71 47.25
N ASP A 78 -17.93 58.62 48.05
CA ASP A 78 -17.08 58.13 49.15
C ASP A 78 -16.96 59.17 50.28
N GLN A 79 -17.08 58.67 51.51
CA GLN A 79 -17.05 59.40 52.77
C GLN A 79 -15.85 58.88 53.57
N GLU A 80 -14.76 59.65 53.68
CA GLU A 80 -13.74 59.42 54.72
C GLU A 80 -12.95 60.70 55.06
N ARG A 81 -13.40 61.35 56.14
CA ARG A 81 -12.66 61.75 57.36
C ARG A 81 -11.26 62.44 57.27
N SER A 82 -11.24 63.69 57.72
CA SER A 82 -10.20 64.33 58.59
C SER A 82 -10.73 65.71 59.03
N GLN A 83 -11.27 65.89 60.24
CA GLN A 83 -10.62 66.27 61.52
C GLN A 83 -9.70 67.51 61.49
N GLU A 84 -9.93 68.40 62.48
CA GLU A 84 -9.15 69.57 62.93
C GLU A 84 -9.45 70.89 62.17
N GLU A 85 -9.79 72.05 62.76
CA GLU A 85 -9.58 72.62 64.09
C GLU A 85 -10.70 73.65 64.40
N GLU A 86 -11.28 73.60 65.61
CA GLU A 86 -12.07 74.69 66.19
C GLU A 86 -11.12 75.65 66.94
N GLY A 87 -11.15 76.93 66.59
CA GLY A 87 -10.54 78.01 67.36
C GLY A 87 -11.62 78.87 68.02
N GLU A 88 -11.72 78.78 69.34
CA GLU A 88 -12.47 79.68 70.22
C GLU A 88 -12.07 81.15 70.01
N GLU A 89 -13.02 82.09 70.10
CA GLU A 89 -12.89 83.15 71.12
C GLU A 89 -14.22 83.80 71.53
N LYS A 90 -14.24 84.14 72.81
CA LYS A 90 -15.37 84.46 73.71
C LYS A 90 -15.91 85.88 73.48
N LYS A 91 -17.23 86.03 73.40
CA LYS A 91 -18.13 86.52 74.48
C LYS A 91 -17.61 87.76 75.23
N MET A 92 -18.26 88.91 75.01
CA MET A 92 -18.82 89.72 76.09
C MET A 92 -20.17 90.32 75.68
N LYS A 93 -21.17 90.03 76.50
CA LYS A 93 -22.40 90.81 76.65
C LYS A 93 -22.03 92.07 77.42
N GLU A 94 -22.71 93.18 77.16
CA GLU A 94 -23.52 93.83 78.20
C GLU A 94 -24.54 94.79 77.58
N GLU A 95 -25.71 94.79 78.19
CA GLU A 95 -26.86 95.63 77.92
C GLU A 95 -26.69 96.99 78.60
N GLU A 96 -27.45 97.96 78.09
CA GLU A 96 -28.10 99.13 78.74
C GLU A 96 -28.06 100.26 77.69
N GLY A 97 -29.17 100.89 77.30
CA GLY A 97 -30.28 101.33 78.12
C GLY A 97 -30.23 102.86 78.15
N GLU A 98 -31.31 103.50 77.68
CA GLU A 98 -31.60 104.94 77.83
C GLU A 98 -30.66 105.86 77.01
N GLY A 99 -31.09 106.94 76.39
CA GLY A 99 -32.09 107.92 76.75
C GLY A 99 -31.56 109.24 76.18
N GLU A 100 -32.50 110.04 75.67
CA GLU A 100 -32.44 111.45 75.29
C GLU A 100 -31.16 112.30 75.46
N GLU A 101 -31.05 113.20 74.48
CA GLU A 101 -30.60 114.58 74.59
C GLU A 101 -29.11 114.92 74.75
N LYS A 102 -28.70 115.78 73.79
CA LYS A 102 -27.76 116.89 73.96
C LYS A 102 -26.36 116.52 74.42
N ARG A 103 -25.43 116.63 73.47
CA ARG A 103 -24.40 117.67 73.53
C ARG A 103 -23.98 118.00 72.11
N LYS A 104 -24.53 119.11 71.58
CA LYS A 104 -23.70 120.03 70.80
C LYS A 104 -22.47 120.27 71.67
N LYS A 105 -21.32 119.70 71.30
CA LYS A 105 -20.08 120.37 71.64
C LYS A 105 -20.14 121.66 70.85
N GLU A 106 -20.54 122.73 71.52
CA GLU A 106 -20.19 124.07 71.10
C GLU A 106 -18.70 124.01 70.77
N GLN A 107 -18.38 124.10 69.48
CA GLN A 107 -17.07 124.60 69.10
C GLN A 107 -17.02 125.99 69.75
N GLU A 108 -16.26 126.11 70.84
CA GLU A 108 -15.53 127.36 71.05
C GLU A 108 -14.89 127.68 69.70
N PRO A 109 -14.93 128.95 69.23
CA PRO A 109 -14.26 129.31 68.00
C PRO A 109 -12.78 129.02 68.22
N LEU A 110 -12.34 127.84 67.78
CA LEU A 110 -10.96 127.45 67.74
C LEU A 110 -10.29 128.55 66.93
N THR A 111 -9.15 129.03 67.42
CA THR A 111 -8.41 130.02 66.63
C THR A 111 -8.07 129.34 65.30
N GLU A 112 -8.17 130.06 64.18
CA GLU A 112 -8.05 129.49 62.82
C GLU A 112 -6.82 128.57 62.66
N GLU A 113 -5.76 128.79 63.44
CA GLU A 113 -4.54 127.99 63.51
C GLU A 113 -4.73 126.57 64.10
N GLN A 114 -5.55 126.40 65.13
CA GLN A 114 -5.83 125.09 65.75
C GLN A 114 -6.75 124.23 64.86
N GLU A 115 -7.73 124.84 64.20
CA GLU A 115 -8.56 124.16 63.20
C GLU A 115 -7.70 123.67 62.03
N LEU A 116 -6.75 124.51 61.57
CA LEU A 116 -5.79 124.13 60.54
C LEU A 116 -4.88 122.97 60.97
N GLU A 117 -4.49 122.90 62.24
CA GLU A 117 -3.63 121.83 62.76
C GLU A 117 -4.38 120.50 62.91
N GLU A 118 -5.65 120.52 63.33
CA GLU A 118 -6.54 119.34 63.30
C GLU A 118 -6.84 118.87 61.87
N LEU A 119 -7.09 119.80 60.93
CA LEU A 119 -7.24 119.50 59.51
C LEU A 119 -5.97 118.86 58.93
N ARG A 120 -4.79 119.34 59.31
CA ARG A 120 -3.50 118.74 58.92
C ARG A 120 -3.35 117.33 59.47
N ALA A 121 -3.71 117.08 60.73
CA ALA A 121 -3.68 115.74 61.32
C ALA A 121 -4.66 114.78 60.62
N GLN A 122 -5.87 115.25 60.29
CA GLN A 122 -6.85 114.46 59.52
C GLN A 122 -6.35 114.13 58.12
N VAL A 123 -5.72 115.08 57.42
CA VAL A 123 -5.11 114.82 56.11
C VAL A 123 -3.98 113.79 56.21
N LEU A 124 -3.11 113.87 57.23
CA LEU A 124 -2.06 112.88 57.44
C LEU A 124 -2.62 111.49 57.74
N GLN A 125 -3.67 111.39 58.56
CA GLN A 125 -4.36 110.13 58.85
C GLN A 125 -4.97 109.52 57.58
N LEU A 126 -5.67 110.33 56.78
CA LEU A 126 -6.23 109.88 55.49
C LEU A 126 -5.15 109.44 54.50
N LEU A 127 -3.96 110.05 54.53
CA LEU A 127 -2.84 109.64 53.70
C LEU A 127 -2.26 108.28 54.14
N LEU A 128 -2.15 108.04 55.45
CA LEU A 128 -1.73 106.75 55.99
C LEU A 128 -2.73 105.65 55.65
N GLU A 129 -4.03 105.90 55.86
CA GLU A 129 -5.11 104.96 55.50
C GLU A 129 -5.13 104.68 53.98
N LEU A 130 -4.88 105.69 53.14
CA LEU A 130 -4.76 105.51 51.70
C LEU A 130 -3.56 104.64 51.32
N GLU A 131 -2.42 104.80 52.01
CA GLU A 131 -1.22 104.00 51.76
C GLU A 131 -1.41 102.54 52.23
N GLU A 132 -2.03 102.32 53.39
CA GLU A 132 -2.40 100.98 53.86
C GLU A 132 -3.41 100.31 52.92
N ALA A 133 -4.39 101.06 52.42
CA ALA A 133 -5.32 100.57 51.39
C ALA A 133 -4.61 100.21 50.07
N ARG A 134 -3.56 100.95 49.69
CA ARG A 134 -2.74 100.63 48.51
C ARG A 134 -1.90 99.38 48.72
N GLU A 135 -1.25 99.25 49.88
CA GLU A 135 -0.44 98.07 50.19
C GLU A 135 -1.31 96.80 50.28
N THR A 136 -2.51 96.89 50.87
CA THR A 136 -3.47 95.77 50.89
C THR A 136 -3.96 95.43 49.47
N SER A 137 -4.25 96.43 48.63
CA SER A 137 -4.57 96.19 47.20
C SER A 137 -3.42 95.51 46.45
N ASN A 138 -2.17 95.92 46.68
CA ASN A 138 -1.00 95.28 46.06
C ASN A 138 -0.85 93.82 46.50
N LYS A 139 -1.02 93.55 47.81
CA LYS A 139 -1.01 92.17 48.34
C LYS A 139 -2.12 91.31 47.71
N HIS A 140 -3.34 91.84 47.61
CA HIS A 140 -4.44 91.14 46.93
C HIS A 140 -4.13 90.88 45.46
N GLN A 141 -3.49 91.83 44.78
CA GLN A 141 -3.05 91.66 43.39
C GLN A 141 -2.00 90.56 43.25
N GLU A 142 -1.00 90.51 44.14
CA GLU A 142 0.01 89.46 44.18
C GLU A 142 -0.63 88.08 44.43
N SER A 143 -1.51 87.96 45.43
CA SER A 143 -2.24 86.72 45.71
C SER A 143 -3.13 86.28 44.53
N PHE A 144 -3.74 87.24 43.82
CA PHE A 144 -4.51 86.94 42.62
C PHE A 144 -3.61 86.36 41.52
N HIS A 145 -2.44 86.95 41.27
CA HIS A 145 -1.50 86.43 40.27
C HIS A 145 -0.92 85.07 40.65
N GLU A 146 -0.63 84.81 41.93
CA GLU A 146 -0.21 83.48 42.41
C GLU A 146 -1.29 82.43 42.19
N LEU A 147 -2.52 82.72 42.60
CA LEU A 147 -3.66 81.80 42.41
C LEU A 147 -3.92 81.55 40.92
N GLN A 148 -3.80 82.59 40.09
CA GLN A 148 -3.90 82.47 38.64
C GLN A 148 -2.83 81.51 38.09
N GLY A 149 -1.57 81.63 38.52
CA GLY A 149 -0.50 80.71 38.12
C GLY A 149 -0.77 79.26 38.50
N LEU A 150 -1.21 79.02 39.75
CA LEU A 150 -1.56 77.67 40.21
C LEU A 150 -2.73 77.05 39.41
N LEU A 151 -3.75 77.84 39.10
CA LEU A 151 -4.87 77.38 38.27
C LEU A 151 -4.42 77.07 36.82
N GLU A 152 -3.50 77.87 36.27
CA GLU A 152 -2.93 77.62 34.94
C GLU A 152 -2.11 76.32 34.92
N ASP A 153 -1.31 76.08 35.96
CA ASP A 153 -0.52 74.85 36.13
C ASP A 153 -1.42 73.61 36.28
N GLU A 154 -2.46 73.67 37.12
CA GLU A 154 -3.44 72.59 37.28
C GLU A 154 -4.17 72.29 35.97
N ARG A 155 -4.57 73.34 35.24
CA ARG A 155 -5.20 73.21 33.92
C ARG A 155 -4.28 72.53 32.92
N LEU A 156 -3.00 72.88 32.90
CA LEU A 156 -2.00 72.24 32.03
C LEU A 156 -1.74 70.78 32.43
N ALA A 157 -1.63 70.49 33.72
CA ALA A 157 -1.46 69.12 34.22
C ALA A 157 -2.67 68.24 33.87
N SER A 158 -3.88 68.76 34.05
CA SER A 158 -5.13 68.08 33.67
C SER A 158 -5.20 67.85 32.16
N ALA A 159 -4.83 68.84 31.34
CA ALA A 159 -4.78 68.68 29.88
C ALA A 159 -3.79 67.58 29.46
N HIS A 160 -2.56 67.58 30.00
CA HIS A 160 -1.58 66.53 29.72
C HIS A 160 -2.06 65.15 30.18
N GLN A 161 -2.78 65.06 31.30
CA GLN A 161 -3.37 63.82 31.78
C GLN A 161 -4.47 63.30 30.83
N ALA A 162 -5.37 64.17 30.37
CA ALA A 162 -6.40 63.82 29.40
C ALA A 162 -5.79 63.37 28.05
N GLU A 163 -4.72 64.03 27.60
CA GLU A 163 -3.97 63.60 26.42
C GLU A 163 -3.31 62.23 26.62
N ALA A 164 -2.72 61.97 27.80
CA ALA A 164 -2.11 60.68 28.10
C ALA A 164 -3.15 59.54 28.05
N PHE A 165 -4.33 59.73 28.66
CA PHE A 165 -5.43 58.78 28.55
C PHE A 165 -5.93 58.62 27.12
N THR A 166 -6.03 59.71 26.36
CA THR A 166 -6.43 59.65 24.95
C THR A 166 -5.45 58.82 24.12
N ARG A 167 -4.13 59.01 24.30
CA ARG A 167 -3.10 58.21 23.64
C ARG A 167 -3.18 56.73 24.05
N GLN A 168 -3.43 56.46 25.33
CA GLN A 168 -3.57 55.09 25.82
C GLN A 168 -4.81 54.40 25.20
N ILE A 169 -5.93 55.09 25.12
CA ILE A 169 -7.14 54.59 24.46
C ILE A 169 -6.87 54.32 22.98
N GLN A 170 -6.21 55.24 22.28
CA GLN A 170 -5.87 55.07 20.87
C GLN A 170 -4.94 53.87 20.63
N ASN A 171 -3.93 53.68 21.49
CA ASN A 171 -3.02 52.53 21.41
C ASN A 171 -3.77 51.22 21.63
N LEU A 172 -4.64 51.14 22.65
CA LEU A 172 -5.44 49.95 22.90
C LEU A 172 -6.41 49.67 21.75
N GLN A 173 -7.03 50.70 21.19
CA GLN A 173 -7.90 50.56 20.01
C GLN A 173 -7.12 50.07 18.79
N ALA A 174 -5.89 50.53 18.58
CA ALA A 174 -5.04 50.06 17.48
C ALA A 174 -4.63 48.60 17.67
N GLN A 175 -4.22 48.20 18.87
CA GLN A 175 -3.90 46.81 19.20
C GLN A 175 -5.11 45.89 19.01
N LEU A 176 -6.31 46.34 19.41
CA LEU A 176 -7.52 45.55 19.26
C LEU A 176 -7.89 45.35 17.78
N ARG A 177 -7.71 46.38 16.94
CA ARG A 177 -7.87 46.25 15.48
C ARG A 177 -6.83 45.34 14.84
N SER A 178 -5.56 45.44 15.22
CA SER A 178 -4.52 44.56 14.64
C SER A 178 -4.75 43.10 14.98
N VAL A 179 -5.11 42.80 16.24
CA VAL A 179 -5.45 41.42 16.65
C VAL A 179 -6.69 40.91 15.92
N GLN A 180 -7.68 41.78 15.67
CA GLN A 180 -8.84 41.41 14.85
C GLN A 180 -8.45 41.08 13.41
N GLU A 181 -7.58 41.87 12.78
CA GLU A 181 -7.07 41.61 11.43
C GLU A 181 -6.27 40.31 11.37
N GLU A 182 -5.41 40.05 12.35
CA GLU A 182 -4.67 38.78 12.48
C GLU A 182 -5.63 37.59 12.63
N MET A 183 -6.68 37.71 13.44
CA MET A 183 -7.70 36.68 13.60
C MET A 183 -8.43 36.40 12.27
N TYR A 184 -8.84 37.43 11.53
CA TYR A 184 -9.48 37.25 10.22
C TYR A 184 -8.53 36.60 9.20
N SER A 185 -7.26 37.00 9.17
CA SER A 185 -6.26 36.40 8.29
C SER A 185 -6.05 34.91 8.59
N LEU A 186 -6.00 34.53 9.88
CA LEU A 186 -5.87 33.13 10.29
C LEU A 186 -7.14 32.33 9.98
N GLU A 187 -8.32 32.94 10.12
CA GLU A 187 -9.58 32.29 9.75
C GLU A 187 -9.63 32.01 8.24
N GLU A 188 -9.21 32.96 7.40
CA GLU A 188 -9.10 32.81 5.95
C GLU A 188 -8.07 31.74 5.56
N GLU A 189 -6.88 31.75 6.17
CA GLU A 189 -5.84 30.73 5.94
C GLU A 189 -6.35 29.33 6.33
N LYS A 190 -6.98 29.19 7.50
CA LYS A 190 -7.59 27.93 7.94
C LYS A 190 -8.67 27.44 6.97
N GLU A 191 -9.48 28.34 6.43
CA GLU A 191 -10.51 27.98 5.45
C GLU A 191 -9.91 27.58 4.09
N SER A 192 -8.85 28.26 3.65
CA SER A 192 -8.11 27.91 2.44
C SER A 192 -7.42 26.56 2.56
N GLU A 193 -6.67 26.31 3.63
CA GLU A 193 -5.99 25.03 3.88
C GLU A 193 -7.00 23.87 3.99
N LEU A 194 -8.14 24.10 4.64
CA LEU A 194 -9.19 23.09 4.75
C LEU A 194 -9.83 22.78 3.39
N ALA A 195 -10.03 23.79 2.53
CA ALA A 195 -10.52 23.59 1.18
C ALA A 195 -9.51 22.81 0.31
N GLU A 196 -8.23 23.14 0.40
CA GLU A 196 -7.14 22.43 -0.30
C GLU A 196 -7.07 20.97 0.16
N ALA A 197 -7.05 20.71 1.46
CA ALA A 197 -7.02 19.34 2.00
C ALA A 197 -8.26 18.51 1.60
N GLN A 198 -9.43 19.15 1.50
CA GLN A 198 -10.65 18.49 1.02
C GLN A 198 -10.55 18.12 -0.46
N GLU A 199 -10.00 19.00 -1.29
CA GLU A 199 -9.80 18.72 -2.71
C GLU A 199 -8.74 17.63 -2.92
N GLU A 200 -7.62 17.68 -2.20
CA GLU A 200 -6.61 16.62 -2.24
C GLU A 200 -7.18 15.25 -1.84
N LEU A 201 -8.01 15.22 -0.79
CA LEU A 201 -8.71 14.01 -0.38
C LEU A 201 -9.66 13.51 -1.48
N ARG A 202 -10.40 14.42 -2.12
CA ARG A 202 -11.30 14.08 -3.23
C ARG A 202 -10.51 13.49 -4.40
N THR A 203 -9.39 14.11 -4.79
CA THR A 203 -8.53 13.60 -5.87
C THR A 203 -7.90 12.25 -5.52
N ALA A 204 -7.45 12.06 -4.28
CA ALA A 204 -6.89 10.79 -3.83
C ALA A 204 -7.95 9.66 -3.85
N GLN A 205 -9.19 9.97 -3.48
CA GLN A 205 -10.31 9.02 -3.58
C GLN A 205 -10.60 8.63 -5.03
N GLU A 206 -10.57 9.60 -5.96
CA GLU A 206 -10.73 9.32 -7.39
C GLU A 206 -9.58 8.47 -7.96
N GLU A 207 -8.35 8.76 -7.59
CA GLU A 207 -7.19 7.95 -7.98
C GLU A 207 -7.29 6.51 -7.46
N VAL A 208 -7.71 6.32 -6.21
CA VAL A 208 -7.95 4.97 -5.65
C VAL A 208 -8.99 4.21 -6.45
N LEU A 209 -10.10 4.86 -6.84
CA LEU A 209 -11.13 4.23 -7.68
C LEU A 209 -10.59 3.86 -9.06
N LEU A 210 -9.81 4.74 -9.70
CA LEU A 210 -9.19 4.46 -10.99
C LEU A 210 -8.19 3.30 -10.90
N LEU A 211 -7.38 3.25 -9.85
CA LEU A 211 -6.45 2.14 -9.61
C LEU A 211 -7.16 0.83 -9.34
N GLN A 212 -8.28 0.85 -8.60
CA GLN A 212 -9.13 -0.32 -8.39
C GLN A 212 -9.70 -0.84 -9.71
N GLN A 213 -10.26 0.05 -10.54
CA GLN A 213 -10.77 -0.34 -11.86
C GLN A 213 -9.67 -0.94 -12.74
N ALA A 214 -8.49 -0.31 -12.80
CA ALA A 214 -7.36 -0.83 -13.57
C ALA A 214 -6.89 -2.19 -13.06
N ALA A 215 -6.89 -2.41 -11.74
CA ALA A 215 -6.56 -3.69 -11.15
C ALA A 215 -7.61 -4.78 -11.47
N GLU A 216 -8.89 -4.44 -11.46
CA GLU A 216 -9.99 -5.34 -11.86
C GLU A 216 -9.90 -5.72 -13.34
N GLU A 217 -9.66 -4.75 -14.22
CA GLU A 217 -9.46 -4.98 -15.66
C GLU A 217 -8.24 -5.89 -15.90
N ALA A 218 -7.11 -5.61 -15.26
CA ALA A 218 -5.92 -6.46 -15.33
C ALA A 218 -6.17 -7.87 -14.78
N ALA A 219 -6.97 -8.01 -13.71
CA ALA A 219 -7.35 -9.31 -13.19
C ALA A 219 -8.22 -10.09 -14.19
N ALA A 220 -9.19 -9.42 -14.82
CA ALA A 220 -10.06 -10.03 -15.84
C ALA A 220 -9.27 -10.48 -17.08
N GLU A 221 -8.29 -9.70 -17.53
CA GLU A 221 -7.36 -10.10 -18.61
C GLU A 221 -6.57 -11.35 -18.23
N ARG A 222 -6.02 -11.39 -17.01
CA ARG A 222 -5.28 -12.57 -16.53
C ARG A 222 -6.16 -13.81 -16.43
N GLU A 223 -7.41 -13.67 -15.98
CA GLU A 223 -8.37 -14.77 -15.97
C GLU A 223 -8.69 -15.27 -17.39
N ASN A 224 -8.82 -14.35 -18.35
CA ASN A 224 -9.00 -14.70 -19.76
C ASN A 224 -7.79 -15.48 -20.32
N ASP A 225 -6.58 -15.01 -20.05
CA ASP A 225 -5.34 -15.69 -20.46
C ASP A 225 -5.26 -17.09 -19.86
N ILE A 226 -5.54 -17.23 -18.55
CA ILE A 226 -5.58 -18.54 -17.87
C ILE A 226 -6.59 -19.47 -18.55
N ALA A 227 -7.80 -18.99 -18.85
CA ALA A 227 -8.82 -19.78 -19.52
C ALA A 227 -8.35 -20.24 -20.92
N SER A 228 -7.75 -19.34 -21.70
CA SER A 228 -7.22 -19.67 -23.04
C SER A 228 -6.11 -20.72 -22.99
N LEU A 229 -5.20 -20.62 -22.00
CA LEU A 229 -4.12 -21.60 -21.78
C LEU A 229 -4.68 -22.94 -21.31
N GLN A 230 -5.69 -22.95 -20.44
CA GLN A 230 -6.38 -24.16 -20.03
C GLN A 230 -7.07 -24.85 -21.20
N GLU A 231 -7.68 -24.10 -22.11
CA GLU A 231 -8.27 -24.63 -23.34
C GLU A 231 -7.21 -25.27 -24.24
N GLU A 232 -6.09 -24.59 -24.50
CA GLU A 232 -5.01 -25.12 -25.33
C GLU A 232 -4.37 -26.36 -24.70
N LEU A 233 -4.15 -26.38 -23.38
CA LEU A 233 -3.66 -27.58 -22.67
C LEU A 233 -4.63 -28.76 -22.81
N CYS A 234 -5.94 -28.53 -22.70
CA CYS A 234 -6.95 -29.56 -22.93
C CYS A 234 -6.93 -30.07 -24.37
N ARG A 235 -6.82 -29.16 -25.35
CA ARG A 235 -6.68 -29.49 -26.78
C ARG A 235 -5.46 -30.37 -27.03
N ARG A 236 -4.29 -30.01 -26.47
CA ARG A 236 -3.04 -30.78 -26.61
C ARG A 236 -3.10 -32.14 -25.93
N ARG A 237 -3.74 -32.23 -24.77
CA ARG A 237 -3.96 -33.53 -24.09
C ARG A 237 -4.80 -34.46 -24.95
N ALA A 238 -5.88 -33.97 -25.56
CA ALA A 238 -6.71 -34.75 -26.46
C ALA A 238 -5.93 -35.19 -27.71
N GLU A 239 -5.10 -34.30 -28.28
CA GLU A 239 -4.25 -34.63 -29.43
C GLU A 239 -3.22 -35.71 -29.10
N LEU A 240 -2.58 -35.64 -27.92
CA LEU A 240 -1.67 -36.69 -27.43
C LEU A 240 -2.38 -38.03 -27.22
N GLN A 241 -3.59 -38.01 -26.65
CA GLN A 241 -4.40 -39.23 -26.49
C GLN A 241 -4.70 -39.88 -27.82
N ARG A 242 -5.18 -39.10 -28.81
CA ARG A 242 -5.44 -39.59 -30.16
C ARG A 242 -4.20 -40.22 -30.80
N LEU A 243 -3.05 -39.55 -30.73
CA LEU A 243 -1.78 -40.07 -31.26
C LEU A 243 -1.33 -41.35 -30.52
N SER A 244 -1.61 -41.45 -29.22
CA SER A 244 -1.30 -42.67 -28.46
C SER A 244 -2.18 -43.85 -28.88
N GLU A 245 -3.46 -43.62 -29.16
CA GLU A 245 -4.38 -44.63 -29.69
C GLU A 245 -3.92 -45.09 -31.09
N GLU A 246 -3.59 -44.15 -31.99
CA GLU A 246 -3.04 -44.47 -33.31
C GLU A 246 -1.74 -45.27 -33.21
N THR A 247 -0.86 -44.93 -32.27
CA THR A 247 0.38 -45.69 -32.02
C THR A 247 0.07 -47.12 -31.59
N GLN A 248 -0.89 -47.32 -30.67
CA GLN A 248 -1.32 -48.64 -30.23
C GLN A 248 -1.92 -49.46 -31.38
N GLU A 249 -2.71 -48.84 -32.26
CA GLU A 249 -3.24 -49.49 -33.47
C GLU A 249 -2.11 -50.00 -34.37
N TYR A 250 -1.11 -49.17 -34.64
CA TYR A 250 0.06 -49.58 -35.43
C TYR A 250 0.90 -50.66 -34.75
N GLU A 251 1.02 -50.65 -33.42
CA GLU A 251 1.69 -51.73 -32.67
C GLU A 251 0.95 -53.07 -32.82
N LEU A 252 -0.39 -53.05 -32.74
CA LEU A 252 -1.23 -54.23 -32.98
C LEU A 252 -1.11 -54.71 -34.43
N GLU A 253 -1.05 -53.81 -35.40
CA GLU A 253 -0.80 -54.16 -36.80
C GLU A 253 0.57 -54.81 -36.99
N ILE A 254 1.63 -54.22 -36.42
CA ILE A 254 2.99 -54.76 -36.47
C ILE A 254 3.04 -56.17 -35.86
N THR A 255 2.45 -56.37 -34.67
CA THR A 255 2.43 -57.69 -34.02
C THR A 255 1.65 -58.71 -34.84
N THR A 256 0.52 -58.32 -35.42
CA THR A 256 -0.29 -59.16 -36.31
C THR A 256 0.48 -59.57 -37.56
N LEU A 257 1.11 -58.61 -38.25
CA LEU A 257 1.93 -58.86 -39.44
C LEU A 257 3.13 -59.76 -39.11
N ARG A 258 3.80 -59.56 -37.97
CA ARG A 258 4.88 -60.44 -37.52
C ARG A 258 4.40 -61.88 -37.31
N ALA A 259 3.24 -62.07 -36.68
CA ALA A 259 2.64 -63.39 -36.51
C ALA A 259 2.25 -64.01 -37.87
N GLU A 260 1.68 -63.23 -38.78
CA GLU A 260 1.32 -63.70 -40.13
C GLU A 260 2.55 -64.13 -40.94
N ILE A 261 3.62 -63.34 -40.93
CA ILE A 261 4.90 -63.67 -41.56
C ILE A 261 5.46 -64.97 -40.97
N SER A 262 5.47 -65.10 -39.64
CA SER A 262 5.92 -66.30 -38.94
C SER A 262 5.12 -67.54 -39.37
N MET A 263 3.79 -67.49 -39.31
CA MET A 263 2.93 -68.60 -39.73
C MET A 263 3.10 -68.97 -41.21
N LYS A 264 3.18 -67.98 -42.12
CA LYS A 264 3.43 -68.22 -43.55
C LYS A 264 4.81 -68.83 -43.80
N SER A 265 5.83 -68.43 -43.04
CA SER A 265 7.17 -69.00 -43.14
C SER A 265 7.20 -70.46 -42.69
N GLN A 266 6.59 -70.78 -41.55
CA GLN A 266 6.47 -72.13 -41.01
C GLN A 266 5.68 -73.06 -41.94
N ARG A 267 4.59 -72.56 -42.54
CA ARG A 267 3.79 -73.32 -43.52
C ARG A 267 4.61 -73.71 -44.76
N ARG A 268 5.32 -72.76 -45.36
CA ARG A 268 6.20 -73.04 -46.51
C ARG A 268 7.34 -73.99 -46.16
N GLU A 269 7.85 -73.89 -44.94
CA GLU A 269 8.84 -74.82 -44.41
C GLU A 269 8.29 -76.25 -44.25
N ALA A 270 7.06 -76.40 -43.75
CA ALA A 270 6.40 -77.69 -43.65
C ALA A 270 6.11 -78.29 -45.04
N GLU A 271 5.61 -77.49 -45.98
CA GLU A 271 5.39 -77.90 -47.38
C GLU A 271 6.69 -78.35 -48.06
N ARG A 272 7.81 -77.65 -47.82
CA ARG A 272 9.14 -78.10 -48.29
C ARG A 272 9.56 -79.43 -47.68
N ARG A 273 9.45 -79.57 -46.35
CA ARG A 273 9.78 -80.83 -45.65
C ARG A 273 8.90 -81.99 -46.14
N GLU A 274 7.63 -81.75 -46.41
CA GLU A 274 6.70 -82.74 -46.98
C GLU A 274 7.15 -83.16 -48.40
N GLY A 275 7.50 -82.20 -49.25
CA GLY A 275 8.07 -82.48 -50.57
C GLY A 275 9.37 -83.29 -50.51
N ASP A 276 10.28 -82.95 -49.60
CA ASP A 276 11.53 -83.71 -49.37
C ASP A 276 11.24 -85.15 -48.90
N VAL A 277 10.23 -85.33 -48.04
CA VAL A 277 9.77 -86.65 -47.58
C VAL A 277 9.18 -87.45 -48.74
N ASP A 278 8.44 -86.82 -49.65
CA ASP A 278 7.87 -87.51 -50.81
C ASP A 278 8.94 -87.90 -51.83
N LEU A 279 9.95 -87.05 -52.08
CA LEU A 279 11.13 -87.40 -52.86
C LEU A 279 11.87 -88.60 -52.24
N LEU A 280 12.11 -88.59 -50.93
CA LEU A 280 12.79 -89.68 -50.24
C LEU A 280 11.98 -91.00 -50.30
N LYS A 281 10.65 -90.94 -50.22
CA LYS A 281 9.77 -92.12 -50.39
C LYS A 281 9.91 -92.69 -51.80
N GLU A 282 9.99 -91.83 -52.82
CA GLU A 282 10.17 -92.21 -54.21
C GLU A 282 11.54 -92.89 -54.41
N GLU A 283 12.61 -92.29 -53.89
CA GLU A 283 13.95 -92.89 -53.89
C GLU A 283 13.96 -94.26 -53.18
N CYS A 284 13.28 -94.38 -52.02
CA CYS A 284 13.12 -95.66 -51.34
C CYS A 284 12.32 -96.68 -52.18
N ARG A 285 11.37 -96.24 -53.01
CA ARG A 285 10.64 -97.12 -53.93
C ARG A 285 11.57 -97.60 -55.05
N MET A 286 12.27 -96.68 -55.71
CA MET A 286 13.24 -97.00 -56.77
C MET A 286 14.35 -97.94 -56.26
N LEU A 287 14.95 -97.65 -55.11
CA LEU A 287 15.96 -98.52 -54.48
C LEU A 287 15.41 -99.91 -54.14
N ARG A 288 14.13 -100.04 -53.76
CA ARG A 288 13.49 -101.34 -53.54
C ARG A 288 13.31 -102.11 -54.84
N GLU A 289 12.89 -101.44 -55.90
CA GLU A 289 12.76 -102.02 -57.24
C GLU A 289 14.14 -102.47 -57.78
N GLU A 290 15.17 -101.64 -57.62
CA GLU A 290 16.56 -101.99 -57.92
C GLU A 290 17.05 -103.18 -57.08
N CYS A 291 16.78 -103.19 -55.77
CA CYS A 291 17.09 -104.36 -54.92
C CYS A 291 16.37 -105.62 -55.39
N GLN A 292 15.13 -105.50 -55.87
CA GLN A 292 14.36 -106.65 -56.38
C GLN A 292 14.92 -107.15 -57.71
N THR A 293 15.23 -106.26 -58.64
CA THR A 293 15.85 -106.62 -59.92
C THR A 293 17.24 -107.24 -59.70
N LEU A 294 18.08 -106.65 -58.84
CA LEU A 294 19.37 -107.23 -58.44
C LEU A 294 19.20 -108.61 -57.79
N LYS A 295 18.16 -108.83 -56.97
CA LYS A 295 17.85 -110.16 -56.42
C LYS A 295 17.45 -111.15 -57.52
N GLU A 296 16.65 -110.74 -58.49
CA GLU A 296 16.26 -111.58 -59.62
C GLU A 296 17.46 -111.92 -60.52
N ASP A 297 18.32 -110.95 -60.79
CA ASP A 297 19.56 -111.14 -61.53
C ASP A 297 20.54 -112.02 -60.77
N ASN A 298 20.68 -111.84 -59.45
CA ASN A 298 21.48 -112.72 -58.61
C ASN A 298 20.91 -114.15 -58.61
N ARG A 299 19.58 -114.31 -58.57
CA ARG A 299 18.92 -115.61 -58.75
C ARG A 299 19.24 -116.21 -60.12
N ARG A 300 19.11 -115.45 -61.22
CA ARG A 300 19.42 -115.90 -62.59
C ARG A 300 20.90 -116.27 -62.73
N LEU A 301 21.80 -115.47 -62.19
CA LEU A 301 23.24 -115.74 -62.16
C LEU A 301 23.55 -116.97 -61.33
N SER A 302 22.89 -117.16 -60.18
CA SER A 302 23.01 -118.35 -59.35
C SER A 302 22.50 -119.60 -60.07
N GLU A 303 21.36 -119.52 -60.76
CA GLU A 303 20.83 -120.60 -61.63
C GLU A 303 21.79 -120.92 -62.77
N ARG A 304 22.37 -119.89 -63.40
CA ARG A 304 23.37 -120.05 -64.46
C ARG A 304 24.68 -120.62 -63.95
N LEU A 305 25.12 -120.23 -62.75
CA LEU A 305 26.24 -120.83 -62.03
C LEU A 305 25.97 -122.31 -61.73
N GLN A 306 24.76 -122.66 -61.28
CA GLN A 306 24.36 -124.05 -61.07
C GLN A 306 24.30 -124.84 -62.38
N LEU A 307 23.84 -124.24 -63.48
CA LEU A 307 23.85 -124.86 -64.80
C LEU A 307 25.28 -125.06 -65.32
N LEU A 308 26.18 -124.08 -65.15
CA LEU A 308 27.60 -124.21 -65.49
C LEU A 308 28.31 -125.22 -64.59
N GLN A 309 27.95 -125.29 -63.30
CA GLN A 309 28.40 -126.37 -62.39
C GLN A 309 27.89 -127.72 -62.89
N ARG A 310 26.63 -127.82 -63.34
CA ARG A 310 26.07 -129.04 -63.96
C ARG A 310 26.75 -129.39 -65.30
N GLN A 311 27.12 -128.40 -66.10
CA GLN A 311 27.83 -128.57 -67.37
C GLN A 311 29.30 -129.00 -67.13
N ARG A 312 29.95 -128.48 -66.08
CA ARG A 312 31.21 -129.00 -65.53
C ARG A 312 31.07 -130.43 -65.01
N THR A 313 29.91 -130.85 -64.51
CA THR A 313 29.68 -132.25 -64.11
C THR A 313 29.39 -133.23 -65.27
N CYS A 314 29.14 -132.75 -66.51
CA CYS A 314 28.96 -133.59 -67.72
C CYS A 314 30.21 -133.69 -68.62
N SER A 315 31.36 -133.22 -68.16
CA SER A 315 32.66 -133.57 -68.72
C SER A 315 33.66 -133.70 -67.56
N SER A 316 33.84 -134.95 -67.10
CA SER A 316 35.00 -135.49 -66.36
C SER A 316 35.57 -134.61 -65.22
N VAL A 317 35.12 -134.76 -63.97
CA VAL A 317 35.71 -135.66 -62.94
C VAL A 317 37.16 -135.28 -62.53
N TYR A 318 37.34 -134.29 -61.63
CA TYR A 318 37.84 -134.47 -60.24
C TYR A 318 38.31 -133.15 -59.55
N LEU A 319 37.83 -133.01 -58.30
CA LEU A 319 38.46 -132.49 -57.08
C LEU A 319 39.15 -131.11 -57.02
N SER A 320 38.42 -130.17 -56.42
CA SER A 320 38.64 -129.59 -55.08
C SER A 320 40.04 -129.51 -54.45
N LEU A 321 40.33 -128.28 -54.02
CA LEU A 321 41.04 -127.82 -52.80
C LEU A 321 42.58 -127.67 -52.87
N LYS A 322 42.98 -126.44 -53.18
CA LYS A 322 44.16 -125.76 -52.63
C LYS A 322 43.89 -124.23 -52.70
N GLU A 323 43.65 -123.53 -51.58
CA GLU A 323 44.62 -122.90 -50.65
C GLU A 323 45.21 -121.58 -51.19
N GLU A 324 45.16 -120.54 -50.34
CA GLU A 324 45.95 -119.28 -50.34
C GLU A 324 45.74 -118.30 -51.50
N ASP A 325 45.93 -116.99 -51.40
CA ASP A 325 46.05 -115.95 -50.36
C ASP A 325 46.16 -114.63 -51.17
N ALA A 326 45.98 -113.49 -50.50
CA ALA A 326 46.44 -112.16 -50.86
C ALA A 326 45.72 -111.36 -51.99
N GLY A 327 45.33 -110.13 -51.61
CA GLY A 327 46.01 -108.97 -52.18
C GLY A 327 45.18 -107.94 -52.95
N GLU A 328 44.84 -106.86 -52.23
CA GLU A 328 44.86 -105.44 -52.65
C GLU A 328 43.85 -104.84 -53.65
N GLY A 329 43.33 -103.67 -53.24
CA GLY A 329 43.08 -102.51 -54.11
C GLY A 329 41.68 -101.88 -53.94
N THR A 330 41.52 -100.83 -53.11
CA THR A 330 41.25 -99.40 -53.50
C THR A 330 39.89 -99.18 -54.19
N GLU A 331 38.97 -98.23 -53.90
CA GLU A 331 38.79 -96.98 -53.13
C GLU A 331 37.27 -96.95 -52.75
N GLY A 332 36.65 -96.08 -51.94
CA GLY A 332 36.96 -94.82 -51.31
C GLY A 332 35.74 -94.32 -50.50
N LYS A 333 36.01 -93.35 -49.60
CA LYS A 333 35.13 -92.33 -48.97
C LYS A 333 33.82 -92.76 -48.28
N GLU A 334 33.77 -92.52 -46.97
CA GLU A 334 32.81 -91.62 -46.26
C GLU A 334 33.19 -91.65 -44.76
N MET A 335 33.57 -90.52 -44.17
CA MET A 335 32.73 -89.54 -43.44
C MET A 335 32.97 -89.69 -41.93
N GLU A 336 33.66 -88.73 -41.34
CA GLU A 336 33.24 -88.01 -40.12
C GLU A 336 34.30 -86.94 -39.79
N THR A 337 33.88 -85.69 -39.82
CA THR A 337 34.60 -84.47 -39.42
C THR A 337 33.54 -83.62 -38.72
N GLY A 338 33.73 -83.01 -37.57
CA GLY A 338 34.75 -83.08 -36.54
C GLY A 338 34.13 -82.33 -35.35
N SER A 339 34.43 -82.75 -34.13
CA SER A 339 34.13 -81.97 -32.93
C SER A 339 35.46 -81.75 -32.25
N ASP A 340 36.06 -80.61 -32.54
CA ASP A 340 37.25 -80.14 -31.84
C ASP A 340 36.85 -79.16 -30.75
N GLU A 341 37.54 -79.33 -29.64
CA GLU A 341 37.45 -78.60 -28.40
C GLU A 341 37.88 -77.14 -28.60
N VAL A 342 37.53 -76.26 -27.66
CA VAL A 342 38.48 -75.36 -26.96
C VAL A 342 37.67 -74.36 -26.11
N MET A 343 37.77 -74.57 -24.80
CA MET A 343 38.05 -73.60 -23.73
C MET A 343 37.58 -72.15 -23.91
N THR A 344 36.87 -71.60 -22.92
CA THR A 344 37.47 -70.77 -21.83
C THR A 344 36.34 -70.16 -21.00
N GLU A 345 35.97 -70.81 -19.89
CA GLU A 345 35.21 -70.17 -18.80
C GLU A 345 36.19 -69.79 -17.69
N SER A 346 36.23 -68.51 -17.32
CA SER A 346 36.98 -68.04 -16.16
C SER A 346 36.21 -66.96 -15.40
N TYR A 347 35.55 -67.41 -14.33
CA TYR A 347 35.45 -66.82 -12.99
C TYR A 347 35.35 -65.29 -12.80
N MET A 348 34.19 -64.90 -12.23
CA MET A 348 33.99 -64.16 -10.97
C MET A 348 34.76 -62.84 -10.70
N THR A 349 34.02 -61.80 -10.32
CA THR A 349 33.92 -61.26 -8.93
C THR A 349 33.68 -59.74 -8.91
N MET A 350 32.71 -59.32 -8.11
CA MET A 350 32.40 -57.95 -7.72
C MET A 350 33.53 -57.31 -6.89
N ALA A 351 33.79 -56.01 -7.08
CA ALA A 351 34.44 -55.19 -6.07
C ALA A 351 33.84 -53.79 -6.05
N GLN A 352 33.24 -53.45 -4.92
CA GLN A 352 32.94 -52.09 -4.48
C GLN A 352 34.25 -51.34 -4.16
N SER A 353 34.31 -50.05 -4.45
CA SER A 353 35.20 -49.11 -3.76
C SER A 353 34.68 -47.68 -3.89
N GLU A 354 34.87 -46.93 -2.81
CA GLU A 354 34.19 -45.71 -2.40
C GLU A 354 34.85 -44.42 -2.93
N ASN A 355 34.05 -43.34 -2.92
CA ASN A 355 34.41 -41.93 -2.69
C ASN A 355 35.65 -41.32 -3.39
N CYS A 356 35.42 -40.31 -4.26
CA CYS A 356 35.74 -38.91 -3.94
C CYS A 356 35.57 -37.94 -5.15
N ARG A 357 34.89 -36.83 -4.84
CA ARG A 357 35.18 -35.43 -5.24
C ARG A 357 34.81 -34.96 -6.66
N LEU A 358 33.73 -34.16 -6.65
CA LEU A 358 33.61 -32.88 -7.36
C LEU A 358 34.95 -32.13 -7.41
N VAL A 359 35.49 -31.93 -8.60
CA VAL A 359 36.32 -30.78 -8.97
C VAL A 359 36.02 -30.41 -10.42
N ASP A 360 35.75 -29.13 -10.62
CA ASP A 360 35.57 -28.37 -11.85
C ASP A 360 36.14 -28.98 -13.15
N ALA A 361 35.25 -29.18 -14.12
CA ALA A 361 35.63 -29.28 -15.53
C ALA A 361 35.63 -27.88 -16.16
N SER A 362 36.64 -27.09 -15.83
CA SER A 362 37.00 -25.90 -16.61
C SER A 362 37.66 -26.35 -17.93
N ILE A 363 36.98 -26.03 -19.03
CA ILE A 363 37.56 -25.66 -20.34
C ILE A 363 38.83 -26.42 -20.74
N GLN A 364 38.66 -27.56 -21.42
CA GLN A 364 39.72 -28.13 -22.26
C GLN A 364 39.38 -27.91 -23.73
N LYS A 365 39.99 -26.84 -24.27
CA LYS A 365 40.32 -26.70 -25.68
C LYS A 365 41.06 -27.95 -26.18
N ASN A 366 40.80 -28.30 -27.44
CA ASN A 366 41.52 -29.21 -28.33
C ASN A 366 40.98 -30.65 -28.45
N ILE A 367 40.22 -30.86 -29.52
CA ILE A 367 40.32 -32.06 -30.37
C ILE A 367 40.48 -31.49 -31.79
N SER A 368 41.71 -31.21 -32.21
CA SER A 368 42.51 -32.13 -33.03
C SER A 368 41.75 -32.53 -34.30
N PHE A 369 41.79 -31.63 -35.27
CA PHE A 369 41.64 -31.93 -36.68
C PHE A 369 42.79 -32.88 -37.06
N ASP A 370 42.52 -34.18 -37.15
CA ASP A 370 43.43 -35.12 -37.78
C ASP A 370 42.74 -35.75 -38.99
N GLY A 371 43.37 -35.56 -40.14
CA GLY A 371 42.78 -35.75 -41.45
C GLY A 371 42.67 -37.23 -41.83
N LYS A 372 41.43 -37.69 -42.05
CA LYS A 372 41.11 -38.74 -43.02
C LYS A 372 39.82 -38.34 -43.76
N PRO A 373 39.78 -38.40 -45.10
CA PRO A 373 38.58 -38.06 -45.85
C PRO A 373 37.56 -39.20 -45.68
N MET A 374 36.50 -38.96 -44.92
CA MET A 374 35.33 -39.83 -44.95
C MET A 374 34.50 -39.48 -46.19
N THR A 375 34.18 -40.52 -46.95
CA THR A 375 33.42 -40.51 -48.20
C THR A 375 32.09 -39.75 -48.07
N PRO A 376 31.75 -38.84 -49.01
CA PRO A 376 30.54 -38.04 -48.95
C PRO A 376 29.39 -38.82 -49.59
N THR A 377 28.67 -39.58 -48.79
CA THR A 377 27.35 -40.07 -49.17
C THR A 377 26.39 -39.79 -48.03
N SER A 378 25.43 -38.87 -48.27
CA SER A 378 24.32 -38.50 -47.39
C SER A 378 24.56 -37.41 -46.32
N TRP A 379 25.01 -36.22 -46.74
CA TRP A 379 24.89 -35.00 -45.92
C TRP A 379 24.46 -33.81 -46.80
N THR A 380 23.26 -33.88 -47.36
CA THR A 380 22.68 -32.71 -48.07
C THR A 380 21.45 -32.15 -47.34
N GLY A 381 21.06 -32.73 -46.19
CA GLY A 381 19.95 -32.25 -45.34
C GLY A 381 20.35 -31.69 -43.97
N GLY A 382 21.41 -32.20 -43.34
CA GLY A 382 21.70 -31.91 -41.92
C GLY A 382 22.54 -30.66 -41.62
N ILE A 383 23.23 -30.07 -42.61
CA ILE A 383 24.12 -28.92 -42.34
C ILE A 383 23.30 -27.68 -41.98
N GLY A 384 22.18 -27.43 -42.68
CA GLY A 384 21.28 -26.32 -42.38
C GLY A 384 20.60 -26.45 -41.00
N GLU A 385 20.26 -27.67 -40.60
CA GLU A 385 19.69 -27.96 -39.28
C GLU A 385 20.71 -27.73 -38.16
N ILE A 386 21.97 -28.13 -38.34
CA ILE A 386 23.04 -27.88 -37.36
C ILE A 386 23.29 -26.38 -37.18
N PHE A 387 23.30 -25.59 -38.26
CA PHE A 387 23.43 -24.13 -38.16
C PHE A 387 22.21 -23.48 -37.49
N SER A 388 21.00 -23.95 -37.79
CA SER A 388 19.76 -23.48 -37.14
C SER A 388 19.75 -23.78 -35.64
N LEU A 389 20.11 -25.02 -35.24
CA LEU A 389 20.20 -25.41 -33.84
C LEU A 389 21.28 -24.64 -33.07
N ARG A 390 22.40 -24.30 -33.73
CA ARG A 390 23.46 -23.48 -33.14
C ARG A 390 23.00 -22.04 -32.88
N ASP A 391 22.23 -21.47 -33.80
CA ASP A 391 21.66 -20.13 -33.64
C ASP A 391 20.59 -20.12 -32.54
N GLN A 392 19.73 -21.14 -32.49
CA GLN A 392 18.76 -21.33 -31.41
C GLN A 392 19.44 -21.50 -30.05
N LEU A 393 20.53 -22.26 -29.96
CA LEU A 393 21.31 -22.42 -28.73
C LEU A 393 21.89 -21.08 -28.27
N LYS A 394 22.48 -20.31 -29.19
CA LYS A 394 23.03 -18.98 -28.90
C LYS A 394 21.93 -18.02 -28.42
N GLN A 395 20.77 -18.04 -29.06
CA GLN A 395 19.63 -17.21 -28.66
C GLN A 395 19.08 -17.63 -27.29
N ALA A 396 19.06 -18.92 -26.97
CA ALA A 396 18.69 -19.42 -25.65
C ALA A 396 19.70 -19.02 -24.57
N GLU A 397 21.00 -19.05 -24.88
CA GLU A 397 22.08 -18.63 -23.98
C GLU A 397 22.05 -17.12 -23.69
N GLU A 398 21.78 -16.30 -24.71
CA GLU A 398 21.59 -14.85 -24.56
C GLU A 398 20.36 -14.53 -23.70
N LYS A 399 19.23 -15.23 -23.92
CA LYS A 399 18.02 -15.09 -23.11
C LYS A 399 18.26 -15.53 -21.66
N ALA A 400 18.95 -16.65 -21.44
CA ALA A 400 19.30 -17.10 -20.10
C ALA A 400 20.18 -16.08 -19.37
N SER A 401 21.17 -15.52 -20.06
CA SER A 401 22.04 -14.46 -19.53
C SER A 401 21.28 -13.17 -19.21
N GLN A 402 20.26 -12.85 -20.00
CA GLN A 402 19.39 -11.71 -19.74
C GLN A 402 18.51 -11.92 -18.51
N VAL A 403 17.83 -13.07 -18.42
CA VAL A 403 17.02 -13.42 -17.25
C VAL A 403 17.88 -13.45 -15.99
N GLN A 404 19.12 -13.95 -16.08
CA GLN A 404 20.03 -13.94 -14.94
C GLN A 404 20.35 -12.52 -14.45
N ARG A 405 20.59 -11.56 -15.37
CA ARG A 405 20.78 -10.14 -15.00
C ARG A 405 19.54 -9.53 -14.38
N GLU A 406 18.36 -9.85 -14.88
CA GLU A 406 17.08 -9.38 -14.32
C GLU A 406 16.85 -9.96 -12.93
N CYS A 407 17.15 -11.25 -12.70
CA CYS A 407 17.10 -11.86 -11.37
C CYS A 407 18.09 -11.22 -10.39
N GLU A 408 19.30 -10.89 -10.83
CA GLU A 408 20.28 -10.16 -10.02
C GLU A 408 19.80 -8.73 -9.69
N GLY A 409 19.17 -8.04 -10.64
CA GLY A 409 18.52 -6.75 -10.44
C GLY A 409 17.41 -6.80 -9.38
N LEU A 410 16.44 -7.71 -9.56
CA LEU A 410 15.34 -7.91 -8.63
C LEU A 410 15.82 -8.31 -7.23
N LYS A 411 16.93 -9.06 -7.14
CA LYS A 411 17.54 -9.42 -5.85
C LYS A 411 18.11 -8.20 -5.12
N MET A 412 18.70 -7.25 -5.85
CA MET A 412 19.16 -5.99 -5.26
C MET A 412 17.98 -5.14 -4.79
N GLU A 413 16.95 -4.99 -5.63
CA GLU A 413 15.74 -4.25 -5.26
C GLU A 413 15.07 -4.85 -4.02
N LEU A 414 14.97 -6.18 -3.93
CA LEU A 414 14.44 -6.86 -2.76
C LEU A 414 15.27 -6.59 -1.49
N GLN A 415 16.60 -6.51 -1.61
CA GLN A 415 17.47 -6.16 -0.49
C GLN A 415 17.27 -4.71 -0.06
N GLU A 416 17.12 -3.78 -1.01
CA GLU A 416 16.82 -2.37 -0.71
C GLU A 416 15.46 -2.22 -0.02
N LEU A 417 14.44 -2.90 -0.54
CA LEU A 417 13.10 -2.96 0.07
C LEU A 417 13.16 -3.54 1.49
N GLN A 418 13.96 -4.58 1.73
CA GLN A 418 14.15 -5.13 3.08
C GLN A 418 14.75 -4.09 4.03
N VAL A 419 15.77 -3.35 3.60
CA VAL A 419 16.39 -2.29 4.41
C VAL A 419 15.39 -1.17 4.73
N LEU A 420 14.59 -0.75 3.75
CA LEU A 420 13.54 0.26 3.93
C LEU A 420 12.42 -0.23 4.87
N TYR A 421 12.04 -1.49 4.76
CA TYR A 421 11.08 -2.10 5.68
C TYR A 421 11.62 -2.08 7.11
N ASP A 422 12.89 -2.48 7.31
CA ASP A 422 13.52 -2.49 8.62
C ASP A 422 13.69 -1.07 9.20
N SER A 423 13.92 -0.05 8.38
CA SER A 423 13.92 1.35 8.83
C SER A 423 12.54 1.83 9.23
N SER A 424 11.52 1.55 8.42
CA SER A 424 10.14 1.92 8.73
C SER A 424 9.65 1.26 10.02
N GLN A 425 10.02 -0.01 10.27
CA GLN A 425 9.69 -0.69 11.53
C GLN A 425 10.36 -0.05 12.74
N ARG A 426 11.61 0.42 12.62
CA ARG A 426 12.29 1.16 13.70
C ARG A 426 11.61 2.49 14.00
N GLU A 427 11.30 3.27 12.97
CA GLU A 427 10.58 4.55 13.12
C GLU A 427 9.21 4.36 13.78
N ARG A 428 8.47 3.31 13.41
CA ARG A 428 7.20 2.96 14.07
C ARG A 428 7.38 2.68 15.57
N ALA A 429 8.41 1.93 15.94
CA ALA A 429 8.68 1.63 17.35
C ALA A 429 9.06 2.89 18.14
N GLU A 430 9.83 3.81 17.54
CA GLU A 430 10.18 5.10 18.14
C GLU A 430 8.93 5.98 18.34
N LEU A 431 8.08 6.09 17.32
CA LEU A 431 6.81 6.83 17.41
C LEU A 431 5.85 6.24 18.44
N GLU A 432 5.78 4.90 18.56
CA GLU A 432 5.00 4.25 19.62
C GLU A 432 5.53 4.58 21.02
N GLU A 433 6.84 4.65 21.19
CA GLU A 433 7.45 5.06 22.46
C GLU A 433 7.14 6.53 22.78
N GLU A 434 7.26 7.43 21.80
CA GLU A 434 6.90 8.84 21.97
C GLU A 434 5.42 9.01 22.31
N LEU A 435 4.54 8.27 21.63
CA LEU A 435 3.11 8.28 21.92
C LEU A 435 2.81 7.78 23.34
N GLN A 436 3.52 6.77 23.82
CA GLN A 436 3.42 6.32 25.22
C GLN A 436 3.92 7.39 26.21
N ARG A 437 5.01 8.10 25.90
CA ARG A 437 5.50 9.21 26.72
C ARG A 437 4.48 10.35 26.78
N CYS A 438 3.93 10.77 25.64
CA CYS A 438 2.89 11.80 25.56
C CYS A 438 1.63 11.40 26.34
N LYS A 439 1.19 10.13 26.23
CA LYS A 439 0.08 9.61 27.04
C LYS A 439 0.37 9.69 28.53
N ALA A 440 1.57 9.29 28.97
CA ALA A 440 1.97 9.38 30.38
C ALA A 440 2.05 10.83 30.88
N GLU A 441 2.46 11.77 30.03
CA GLU A 441 2.44 13.21 30.35
C GLU A 441 1.02 13.75 30.47
N LEU A 442 0.12 13.38 29.56
CA LEU A 442 -1.31 13.72 29.63
C LEU A 442 -1.97 13.13 30.89
N GLU A 443 -1.64 11.90 31.28
CA GLU A 443 -2.13 11.29 32.52
C GLU A 443 -1.61 11.99 33.78
N LYS A 444 -0.35 12.46 33.78
CA LYS A 444 0.18 13.28 34.88
C LYS A 444 -0.54 14.61 35.01
N LEU A 445 -0.82 15.27 33.87
CA LEU A 445 -1.55 16.54 33.85
C LEU A 445 -3.03 16.34 34.24
N SER A 446 -3.67 15.26 33.81
CA SER A 446 -5.06 14.94 34.18
C SER A 446 -5.20 14.53 35.65
N GLY A 447 -4.24 13.80 36.20
CA GLY A 447 -4.15 13.49 37.64
C GLY A 447 -3.88 14.72 38.51
N GLY A 448 -3.23 15.76 37.95
CA GLY A 448 -3.07 17.08 38.59
C GLY A 448 -4.39 17.84 38.69
N THR A 449 -5.24 17.77 37.67
CA THR A 449 -6.58 18.37 37.67
C THR A 449 -7.54 17.68 38.65
N GLN A 450 -7.37 16.37 38.88
CA GLN A 450 -8.22 15.60 39.80
C GLN A 450 -7.93 15.88 41.29
N ARG A 451 -6.80 16.51 41.64
CA ARG A 451 -6.48 16.92 43.03
C ARG A 451 -7.25 18.15 43.51
N PHE A 452 -7.94 18.87 42.61
CA PHE A 452 -8.76 20.04 42.96
C PHE A 452 -10.27 19.81 42.84
N ILE A 453 -10.72 18.61 42.50
CA ILE A 453 -12.16 18.29 42.41
C ILE A 453 -12.48 17.21 43.44
N HIS A 454 -12.92 17.67 44.62
CA HIS A 454 -13.58 16.82 45.62
C HIS A 454 -14.78 16.09 45.00
N PRO A 455 -15.01 14.80 45.30
CA PRO A 455 -16.20 14.11 44.87
C PRO A 455 -17.33 14.42 45.87
N SER A 456 -18.07 15.49 45.62
CA SER A 456 -19.36 15.70 46.29
C SER A 456 -20.34 16.35 45.32
N GLU A 457 -21.28 15.51 44.88
CA GLU A 457 -22.69 15.78 44.66
C GLU A 457 -23.13 16.98 43.79
N HIS A 458 -24.11 16.67 42.93
CA HIS A 458 -24.86 17.53 42.02
C HIS A 458 -24.18 17.90 40.70
N ALA A 459 -24.56 17.14 39.66
CA ALA A 459 -24.59 17.59 38.28
C ALA A 459 -25.55 18.79 38.16
N VAL A 460 -25.08 19.97 38.54
CA VAL A 460 -25.72 21.22 38.13
C VAL A 460 -25.38 21.37 36.66
N LEU A 461 -26.37 21.07 35.81
CA LEU A 461 -26.42 21.47 34.42
C LEU A 461 -26.00 22.94 34.34
N SER A 462 -24.77 23.19 33.90
CA SER A 462 -24.23 24.53 33.83
C SER A 462 -25.13 25.37 32.90
N ILE A 463 -25.35 26.62 33.27
CA ILE A 463 -26.10 27.62 32.50
C ILE A 463 -25.80 27.58 30.98
N PRO A 464 -24.55 27.40 30.51
CA PRO A 464 -24.27 27.24 29.08
C PRO A 464 -24.86 25.95 28.45
N PHE A 465 -24.94 24.83 29.16
CA PHE A 465 -25.58 23.61 28.65
C PHE A 465 -27.10 23.76 28.53
N ILE A 466 -27.73 24.44 29.49
CA ILE A 466 -29.16 24.78 29.39
C ILE A 466 -29.39 25.75 28.22
N GLY A 467 -28.49 26.73 28.04
CA GLY A 467 -28.50 27.63 26.89
C GLY A 467 -28.41 26.89 25.55
N MET A 468 -27.49 25.93 25.42
CA MET A 468 -27.35 25.09 24.24
C MET A 468 -28.62 24.29 23.93
N ILE A 469 -29.23 23.67 24.94
CA ILE A 469 -30.47 22.89 24.77
C ILE A 469 -31.62 23.80 24.30
N VAL A 470 -31.73 25.00 24.85
CA VAL A 470 -32.76 25.98 24.45
C VAL A 470 -32.53 26.47 23.02
N ILE A 471 -31.28 26.77 22.64
CA ILE A 471 -30.94 27.21 21.27
C ILE A 471 -31.30 26.13 20.25
N VAL A 472 -30.92 24.87 20.52
CA VAL A 472 -31.25 23.73 19.65
C VAL A 472 -32.77 23.55 19.53
N ALA A 473 -33.51 23.68 20.63
CA ALA A 473 -34.97 23.59 20.61
C ALA A 473 -35.63 24.71 19.80
N VAL A 474 -35.13 25.95 19.90
CA VAL A 474 -35.64 27.10 19.13
C VAL A 474 -35.36 26.92 17.63
N VAL A 475 -34.15 26.50 17.27
CA VAL A 475 -33.78 26.21 15.88
C VAL A 475 -34.64 25.07 15.31
N TRP A 476 -34.88 24.01 16.09
CA TRP A 476 -35.75 22.91 15.68
C TRP A 476 -37.20 23.35 15.46
N CYS A 477 -37.76 24.15 16.36
CA CYS A 477 -39.10 24.71 16.20
C CYS A 477 -39.19 25.61 14.96
N TRP A 478 -38.17 26.43 14.71
CA TRP A 478 -38.14 27.30 13.53
C TRP A 478 -38.04 26.53 12.21
N LEU A 479 -37.19 25.50 12.16
CA LEU A 479 -37.10 24.59 11.01
C LEU A 479 -38.39 23.79 10.78
N SER A 480 -39.05 23.36 11.85
CA SER A 480 -40.34 22.67 11.78
C SER A 480 -41.46 23.59 11.29
N GLU A 481 -41.47 24.86 11.71
CA GLU A 481 -42.42 25.87 11.22
C GLU A 481 -42.16 26.20 9.75
N LEU A 482 -40.90 26.33 9.33
CA LEU A 482 -40.52 26.49 7.91
C LEU A 482 -40.96 25.30 7.05
N ALA A 483 -40.74 24.08 7.54
CA ALA A 483 -41.22 22.87 6.87
C ALA A 483 -42.76 22.84 6.79
N SER A 484 -43.44 23.29 7.86
CA SER A 484 -44.90 23.36 7.92
C SER A 484 -45.50 24.46 7.03
N GLN A 485 -44.81 25.60 6.87
CA GLN A 485 -45.19 26.66 5.94
C GLN A 485 -44.97 26.25 4.48
N ARG A 486 -43.87 25.54 4.19
CA ARG A 486 -43.58 24.96 2.88
C ARG A 486 -44.61 23.90 2.49
N ALA A 487 -45.09 23.10 3.45
CA ALA A 487 -46.16 22.14 3.24
C ALA A 487 -47.56 22.78 3.10
N ARG A 488 -47.78 23.97 3.67
CA ARG A 488 -49.06 24.72 3.58
C ARG A 488 -49.20 25.55 2.30
N GLY A 489 -48.20 25.57 1.42
CA GLY A 489 -48.33 26.09 0.06
C GLY A 489 -48.90 27.52 0.00
N VAL A 490 -48.40 28.42 0.84
CA VAL A 490 -48.65 29.86 0.66
C VAL A 490 -47.65 30.36 -0.37
N ARG A 491 -48.15 30.62 -1.58
CA ARG A 491 -47.47 31.45 -2.59
C ARG A 491 -47.45 32.91 -2.15
#